data_AF-A0A5B7BQ21-F1
#
_entry.id   AF-A0A5B7BQ21-F1
#
_cell.length_a   1.000
_cell.length_b   1.000
_cell.length_c   1.000
_cell.angle_alpha   90.00
_cell.angle_beta   90.00
_cell.angle_gamma   90.00
#
_symmetry.space_group_name_H-M   'P 1'
#
loop_
_entity.id
_entity.type
_entity.pdbx_description
1 polymer ?
#
loop_
_entity_poly.entity_id
_entity_poly.type
_entity_poly.pdbx_seq_one_letter_code
_entity_poly.pdbx_strand_id
1 'polypeptide(L)'
;MAREGWNLLLSLFGFEWVMPNSIKNLFFCWGGVCVRKDVKKIWKVAPLCLVSCLWRERNSRTFDGKEQSIPTFKNSVLSLLHFWIKESFPCHVDSILDFVGSLRQ
;
A
#
# COMPACT_ATOMS: atom_id res chain seq x y z
N MET A 1 7.85 -7.21 8.16
CA MET A 1 6.82 -6.23 7.76
C MET A 1 7.10 -5.51 6.45
N ALA A 2 8.22 -4.80 6.29
CA ALA A 2 8.46 -3.96 5.11
C ALA A 2 8.35 -4.70 3.76
N ARG A 3 9.07 -5.81 3.59
CA ARG A 3 9.00 -6.64 2.37
C ARG A 3 7.57 -7.10 2.06
N GLU A 4 6.87 -7.62 3.06
CA GLU A 4 5.49 -8.08 2.92
C GLU A 4 4.51 -6.98 2.52
N GLY A 5 4.71 -5.76 3.03
CA GLY A 5 3.89 -4.60 2.67
C GLY A 5 4.17 -4.10 1.25
N TRP A 6 5.43 -4.07 0.82
CA TRP A 6 5.77 -3.72 -0.55
C TRP A 6 5.27 -4.76 -1.55
N ASN A 7 5.44 -6.05 -1.25
CA ASN A 7 4.90 -7.13 -2.05
C ASN A 7 3.37 -7.04 -2.17
N LEU A 8 2.68 -6.72 -1.08
CA LEU A 8 1.24 -6.47 -1.10
C LEU A 8 0.91 -5.34 -2.09
N LEU A 9 1.50 -4.15 -1.94
CA LEU A 9 1.23 -3.03 -2.83
C LEU A 9 1.47 -3.37 -4.30
N LEU A 10 2.64 -3.94 -4.62
CA LEU A 10 3.01 -4.28 -5.98
C LEU A 10 2.05 -5.31 -6.59
N SER A 11 1.63 -6.32 -5.81
CA SER A 11 0.66 -7.32 -6.24
C SER A 11 -0.77 -6.77 -6.45
N LEU A 12 -1.13 -5.66 -5.78
CA LEU A 12 -2.41 -4.99 -6.00
C LEU A 12 -2.44 -4.31 -7.38
N PHE A 13 -1.31 -3.79 -7.84
CA PHE A 13 -1.16 -3.14 -9.13
C PHE A 13 -0.69 -4.09 -10.24
N GLY A 14 -0.68 -5.41 -9.99
CA GLY A 14 -0.34 -6.42 -11.00
C GLY A 14 1.16 -6.56 -11.32
N PHE A 15 2.05 -6.05 -10.46
CA PHE A 15 3.50 -6.17 -10.67
C PHE A 15 4.08 -7.41 -9.97
N GLU A 16 4.71 -8.30 -10.73
CA GLU A 16 5.62 -9.33 -10.22
C GLU A 16 7.01 -8.72 -10.04
N TRP A 17 7.29 -8.17 -8.85
CA TRP A 17 8.53 -7.40 -8.61
C TRP A 17 9.39 -7.99 -7.49
N VAL A 18 10.71 -7.93 -7.67
CA VAL A 18 11.72 -8.28 -6.67
C VAL A 18 12.21 -7.02 -5.96
N MET A 19 12.11 -6.98 -4.63
CA MET A 19 12.52 -5.81 -3.82
C MET A 19 13.89 -5.28 -4.25
N PRO A 20 14.03 -3.99 -4.63
CA PRO A 20 15.33 -3.44 -5.01
C PRO A 20 16.20 -3.26 -3.75
N ASN A 21 17.52 -3.16 -3.95
CA ASN A 21 18.50 -3.08 -2.86
C ASN A 21 18.33 -1.88 -1.92
N SER A 22 17.46 -0.91 -2.23
CA SER A 22 17.13 0.18 -1.33
C SER A 22 15.71 0.72 -1.52
N ILE A 23 15.17 1.30 -0.44
CA ILE A 23 13.89 2.04 -0.45
C ILE A 23 13.96 3.23 -1.41
N LYS A 24 15.14 3.88 -1.54
CA LYS A 24 15.34 4.99 -2.48
C LYS A 24 15.14 4.54 -3.93
N ASN A 25 15.72 3.40 -4.30
CA ASN A 25 15.54 2.82 -5.63
C ASN A 25 14.08 2.44 -5.87
N LEU A 26 13.39 1.96 -4.85
CA LEU A 26 11.96 1.63 -4.94
C LEU A 26 11.10 2.87 -5.23
N PHE A 27 11.31 3.97 -4.50
CA PHE A 27 10.61 5.23 -4.77
C PHE A 27 10.92 5.81 -6.15
N PHE A 28 12.17 5.68 -6.60
CA PHE A 28 12.57 6.08 -7.94
C PHE A 28 11.82 5.27 -9.00
N CYS A 29 11.80 3.94 -8.89
CA CYS A 29 11.02 3.07 -9.77
C CYS A 29 9.52 3.42 -9.71
N TRP A 30 8.97 3.64 -8.51
CA TRP A 30 7.56 3.96 -8.30
C TRP A 30 7.12 5.24 -9.03
N GLY A 31 7.97 6.26 -9.04
CA GLY A 31 7.71 7.51 -9.76
C GLY A 31 7.77 7.38 -11.29
N GLY A 32 8.51 6.39 -11.80
CA GLY A 32 8.72 6.16 -13.23
C GLY A 32 7.67 5.28 -13.93
N VAL A 33 6.82 4.57 -13.17
CA VAL A 33 5.78 3.71 -13.76
C VAL A 33 4.63 4.53 -14.31
N CYS A 34 4.28 4.29 -15.58
CA CYS A 34 3.06 4.83 -16.16
C CYS A 34 1.87 3.96 -15.74
N VAL A 35 1.02 4.51 -14.87
CA VAL A 35 -0.25 3.89 -14.46
C VAL A 35 -1.42 4.58 -15.14
N ARG A 36 -2.56 3.87 -15.28
CA ARG A 36 -3.79 4.44 -15.84
C ARG A 36 -4.22 5.69 -15.05
N LYS A 37 -4.89 6.62 -15.73
CA LYS A 37 -5.21 7.96 -15.17
C LYS A 37 -6.13 7.88 -13.95
N ASP A 38 -7.07 6.94 -13.97
CA ASP A 38 -8.04 6.62 -12.93
C ASP A 38 -7.37 6.07 -11.65
N VAL A 39 -6.33 5.24 -11.77
CA VAL A 39 -5.60 4.69 -10.60
C VAL A 39 -4.41 5.55 -10.17
N LYS A 40 -4.06 6.60 -10.93
CA LYS A 40 -2.87 7.44 -10.69
C LYS A 40 -2.84 8.12 -9.33
N LYS A 41 -4.00 8.55 -8.80
CA LYS A 41 -4.05 9.11 -7.44
C LYS A 41 -3.75 8.04 -6.39
N ILE A 42 -4.33 6.85 -6.54
CA ILE A 42 -4.13 5.70 -5.63
C ILE A 42 -2.66 5.27 -5.64
N TRP A 43 -2.07 5.18 -6.84
CA TRP A 43 -0.66 4.90 -7.04
C TRP A 43 0.24 5.86 -6.26
N LYS A 44 -0.05 7.17 -6.29
CA LYS A 44 0.73 8.17 -5.54
C LYS A 44 0.60 8.03 -4.02
N VAL A 45 -0.58 7.65 -3.53
CA VAL A 45 -0.85 7.55 -2.09
C VAL A 45 -0.38 6.23 -1.49
N ALA A 46 -0.29 5.16 -2.29
CA ALA A 46 0.02 3.83 -1.80
C ALA A 46 1.35 3.70 -1.02
N PRO A 47 2.49 4.25 -1.50
CA PRO A 47 3.73 4.25 -0.72
C PRO A 47 3.61 4.98 0.61
N LEU A 48 2.85 6.08 0.65
CA LEU A 48 2.64 6.86 1.86
C LEU A 48 1.85 6.06 2.89
N CYS A 49 0.79 5.35 2.47
CA CYS A 49 0.04 4.45 3.36
C CYS A 49 0.96 3.40 3.98
N LEU A 50 1.77 2.74 3.16
CA LEU A 50 2.66 1.68 3.64
C LEU A 50 3.73 2.21 4.61
N VAL A 51 4.40 3.32 4.29
CA VAL A 51 5.40 3.92 5.18
C VAL A 51 4.76 4.35 6.50
N SER A 52 3.54 4.90 6.46
CA SER A 52 2.79 5.28 7.67
C SER A 52 2.47 4.07 8.55
N CYS A 53 2.04 2.96 7.95
CA CYS A 53 1.80 1.70 8.67
C CYS A 53 3.09 1.11 9.24
N LEU A 54 4.19 1.13 8.50
CA LEU A 54 5.50 0.65 8.97
C LEU A 54 6.05 1.49 10.12
N TRP A 55 5.88 2.80 10.05
CA TRP A 55 6.23 3.71 11.13
C TRP A 55 5.44 3.38 12.40
N ARG A 56 4.11 3.24 12.27
CA ARG A 56 3.24 2.88 13.39
C ARG A 56 3.61 1.52 14.01
N GLU A 57 3.86 0.51 13.17
CA GLU A 57 4.25 -0.82 13.64
C GLU A 57 5.57 -0.78 14.42
N ARG A 58 6.60 -0.12 13.86
CA ARG A 58 7.89 0.03 14.54
C ARG A 58 7.78 0.77 15.86
N ASN A 59 7.02 1.85 15.89
CA ASN A 59 6.81 2.61 17.12
C ASN A 59 6.07 1.79 18.17
N SER A 60 5.03 1.06 17.80
CA SER A 60 4.31 0.23 18.78
C SER A 60 5.17 -0.92 19.32
N ARG A 61 6.04 -1.49 18.46
CA ARG A 61 7.02 -2.48 18.89
C ARG A 61 8.05 -1.90 19.87
N THR A 62 8.58 -0.70 19.58
CA THR A 62 9.61 -0.06 20.40
C THR A 62 9.06 0.54 21.71
N PHE A 63 7.94 1.24 21.66
CA PHE A 63 7.41 2.00 22.79
C PHE A 63 6.36 1.24 23.61
N ASP A 64 5.57 0.35 22.98
CA ASP A 64 4.50 -0.39 23.65
C ASP A 64 4.83 -1.87 23.84
N GLY A 65 5.93 -2.37 23.28
CA GLY A 65 6.28 -3.79 23.27
C GLY A 65 5.30 -4.66 22.46
N LYS A 66 4.46 -4.06 21.61
CA LYS A 66 3.42 -4.76 20.84
C LYS A 66 3.90 -5.03 19.42
N GLU A 67 4.10 -6.31 19.11
CA GLU A 67 4.34 -6.76 17.75
C GLU A 67 3.03 -7.10 17.05
N GLN A 68 2.85 -6.60 15.82
CA GLN A 68 1.70 -6.99 14.99
C GLN A 68 1.99 -8.26 14.20
N SER A 69 0.93 -9.03 13.90
CA SER A 69 1.03 -10.13 12.95
C SER A 69 1.07 -9.62 11.50
N ILE A 70 1.66 -10.41 10.58
CA ILE A 70 1.71 -10.05 9.15
C ILE A 70 0.30 -9.83 8.56
N PRO A 71 -0.70 -10.70 8.81
CA PRO A 71 -2.07 -10.47 8.34
C PRO A 71 -2.68 -9.16 8.86
N THR A 72 -2.52 -8.87 10.15
CA THR A 72 -3.03 -7.62 10.77
C THR A 72 -2.38 -6.38 10.14
N PHE A 73 -1.07 -6.45 9.89
CA PHE A 73 -0.33 -5.40 9.22
C PHE A 73 -0.82 -5.19 7.77
N LYS A 74 -0.98 -6.27 6.99
CA LYS A 74 -1.50 -6.21 5.61
C LYS A 74 -2.91 -5.59 5.58
N ASN A 75 -3.79 -5.99 6.50
CA ASN A 75 -5.11 -5.39 6.64
C ASN A 75 -5.06 -3.90 6.96
N SER A 76 -4.15 -3.48 7.87
CA SER A 76 -3.99 -2.06 8.20
C SER A 76 -3.58 -1.22 6.97
N VAL A 77 -2.70 -1.74 6.13
CA VAL A 77 -2.29 -1.10 4.87
C VAL A 77 -3.48 -0.98 3.91
N LEU A 78 -4.24 -2.07 3.73
CA LEU A 78 -5.42 -2.08 2.85
C LEU A 78 -6.52 -1.14 3.33
N SER A 79 -6.81 -1.12 4.64
CA SER A 79 -7.80 -0.22 5.22
C SER A 79 -7.42 1.25 5.04
N LEU A 80 -6.14 1.59 5.23
CA LEU A 80 -5.67 2.95 5.04
C LEU A 80 -5.72 3.36 3.56
N LEU A 81 -5.32 2.49 2.64
CA LEU A 81 -5.49 2.70 1.20
C LEU A 81 -6.95 2.95 0.83
N HIS A 82 -7.86 2.08 1.28
CA HIS A 82 -9.29 2.18 1.01
C HIS A 82 -9.88 3.50 1.51
N PHE A 83 -9.50 3.93 2.72
CA PHE A 83 -9.87 5.24 3.26
C PHE A 83 -9.49 6.38 2.31
N TRP A 84 -8.23 6.43 1.87
CA TRP A 84 -7.77 7.48 0.96
C TRP A 84 -8.47 7.49 -0.40
N ILE A 85 -8.92 6.33 -0.87
CA ILE A 85 -9.64 6.21 -2.14
C ILE A 85 -11.03 6.77 -2.01
N LYS A 86 -11.75 6.37 -0.96
CA LYS A 86 -13.09 6.88 -0.65
C LYS A 86 -13.11 8.40 -0.52
N GLU A 87 -12.07 8.98 0.09
CA GLU A 87 -11.94 10.43 0.21
C GLU A 87 -11.47 11.12 -1.09
N SER A 88 -10.74 10.41 -1.98
CA SER A 88 -10.14 11.00 -3.20
C SER A 88 -10.96 10.80 -4.49
N PHE A 89 -11.94 9.89 -4.47
CA PHE A 89 -12.80 9.53 -5.60
C PHE A 89 -14.26 9.37 -5.14
N PRO A 90 -15.23 10.01 -5.82
CA PRO A 90 -16.66 9.74 -5.60
C PRO A 90 -17.13 8.42 -6.25
N CYS A 91 -16.20 7.52 -6.59
CA CYS A 91 -16.55 6.20 -7.13
C CYS A 91 -16.97 5.31 -5.97
N HIS A 92 -18.23 4.86 -5.96
CA HIS A 92 -18.75 3.89 -5.01
C HIS A 92 -17.92 2.60 -5.07
N VAL A 93 -17.03 2.43 -4.10
CA VAL A 93 -16.39 1.15 -3.84
C VAL A 93 -16.97 0.68 -2.52
N ASP A 94 -17.96 -0.21 -2.60
CA ASP A 94 -18.76 -0.63 -1.44
C ASP A 94 -17.98 -1.62 -0.54
N SER A 95 -16.97 -2.31 -1.09
CA SER A 95 -16.13 -3.28 -0.38
C SER A 95 -14.64 -3.18 -0.75
N ILE A 96 -13.78 -3.58 0.19
CA ILE A 96 -12.33 -3.72 -0.03
C ILE A 96 -12.01 -4.74 -1.12
N LEU A 97 -12.91 -5.70 -1.37
CA LEU A 97 -12.74 -6.70 -2.43
C LEU A 97 -12.95 -6.08 -3.81
N ASP A 98 -13.97 -5.24 -3.95
CA ASP A 98 -14.25 -4.48 -5.17
C ASP A 98 -13.13 -3.48 -5.46
N PHE A 99 -12.56 -2.89 -4.40
CA PHE A 99 -11.34 -2.08 -4.48
C PHE A 99 -10.20 -2.87 -5.12
N VAL A 100 -9.85 -4.04 -4.55
CA VAL A 100 -8.75 -4.85 -5.07
C VAL A 100 -9.01 -5.32 -6.50
N GLY A 101 -10.27 -5.63 -6.84
CA GLY A 101 -10.68 -5.97 -8.20
C GLY A 101 -10.48 -4.83 -9.19
N SER A 102 -10.86 -3.60 -8.81
CA SER A 102 -10.74 -2.41 -9.67
C SER A 102 -9.31 -2.06 -10.05
N LEU A 103 -8.33 -2.39 -9.20
CA LEU A 103 -6.91 -2.12 -9.47
C LEU A 103 -6.25 -3.08 -10.44
N ARG A 104 -6.84 -4.26 -10.66
CA ARG A 104 -6.26 -5.35 -11.48
C ARG A 104 -6.74 -5.40 -12.92
N GLN A 105 -7.83 -4.73 -13.26
CA GLN A 105 -8.28 -4.50 -14.64
C GLN A 105 -7.44 -3.42 -15.31
#